data_AF-A0A3D2S969-F1
#
_entry.id   AF-A0A3D2S969-F1
#
_cell.length_a   1.000
_cell.length_b   1.000
_cell.length_c   1.000
_cell.angle_alpha   90.00
_cell.angle_beta   90.00
_cell.angle_gamma   90.00
#
_symmetry.space_group_name_H-M   'P 1'
#
loop_
_entity.id
_entity.type
_entity.pdbx_description
1 polymer ?
#
loop_
_entity_poly.entity_id
_entity_poly.type
_entity_poly.pdbx_seq_one_letter_code
_entity_poly.pdbx_strand_id
1 'polypeptide(L)'
;MLHSIRHPHIVIFLLWMSMTVVHGQVVINEASNRNESTLADEDGDWEDWLELYNPGAAAVDLTGWTLSDNLSEPAMWHLPAMYMESGAFLTVFASGKDRVPGVAIDHWETAVGANTIWKYTIPDASTSAEWLEPGFSPAGWNSGKASIGYGDGDDSTLVPAGTISVYLRYNFTIDDLSRIGAAVFHCDYDDGFVAYLNGTMIAQFGFPGGFPAWNATTATDRESTMYSGGMPDAFLLDPSLFDALLVEGDNVLAVEVHNVNVGSSDLTIRPFLSFGFTDPLVTYEPIPAWFEPGDINTQLHTNFRISTSGETLYIFDSLAVLIDSLWVGGLSTD
;
A
#
# COMPACT_ATOMS: atom_id res chain seq x y z
N MET A 1 84.75 42.62 9.32
CA MET A 1 84.20 41.40 9.95
C MET A 1 82.68 41.46 9.83
N LEU A 2 82.11 40.66 8.91
CA LEU A 2 80.68 40.60 8.64
C LEU A 2 79.96 39.85 9.78
N HIS A 3 78.96 40.47 10.39
CA HIS A 3 78.05 39.79 11.33
C HIS A 3 76.96 39.06 10.54
N SER A 4 76.92 37.74 10.69
CA SER A 4 75.90 36.85 10.12
C SER A 4 74.63 36.88 10.98
N ILE A 5 73.52 37.36 10.43
CA ILE A 5 72.18 37.25 11.04
C ILE A 5 71.62 35.86 10.68
N ARG A 6 71.31 35.04 11.68
CA ARG A 6 70.58 33.77 11.49
C ARG A 6 69.10 34.00 11.73
N HIS A 7 68.26 33.69 10.74
CA HIS A 7 66.80 33.63 10.92
C HIS A 7 66.38 32.26 11.47
N PRO A 8 65.45 32.18 12.43
CA PRO A 8 64.91 30.91 12.88
C PRO A 8 63.90 30.39 11.84
N HIS A 9 64.05 29.13 11.44
CA HIS A 9 63.06 28.44 10.62
C HIS A 9 61.93 27.92 11.53
N ILE A 10 60.73 28.47 11.39
CA ILE A 10 59.51 27.93 12.00
C ILE A 10 59.04 26.78 11.10
N VAL A 11 59.04 25.55 11.63
CA VAL A 11 58.45 24.38 10.99
C VAL A 11 56.98 24.32 11.41
N ILE A 12 56.06 24.53 10.48
CA ILE A 12 54.62 24.38 10.70
C ILE A 12 54.24 22.92 10.41
N PHE A 13 53.83 22.19 11.44
CA PHE A 13 53.22 20.87 11.28
C PHE A 13 51.72 21.06 10.97
N LEU A 14 51.32 20.80 9.72
CA LEU A 14 49.91 20.70 9.35
C LEU A 14 49.39 19.34 9.81
N LEU A 15 48.61 19.33 10.89
CA LEU A 15 47.90 18.15 11.36
C LEU A 15 46.76 17.87 10.37
N TRP A 16 46.92 16.87 9.51
CA TRP A 16 45.86 16.44 8.62
C TRP A 16 44.88 15.58 9.42
N MET A 17 43.82 16.22 9.91
CA MET A 17 42.74 15.54 10.62
C MET A 17 41.88 14.85 9.56
N SER A 18 42.09 13.55 9.36
CA SER A 18 41.22 12.74 8.51
C SER A 18 39.84 12.66 9.18
N MET A 19 38.86 13.39 8.66
CA MET A 19 37.46 13.14 9.00
C MET A 19 37.08 11.81 8.36
N THR A 20 37.05 10.73 9.14
CA THR A 20 36.30 9.55 8.76
C THR A 20 34.82 9.92 8.85
N VAL A 21 34.19 10.12 7.70
CA VAL A 21 32.73 10.09 7.61
C VAL A 21 32.33 8.64 7.82
N VAL A 22 31.76 8.33 8.98
CA VAL A 22 31.02 7.08 9.16
C VAL A 22 29.66 7.32 8.52
N HIS A 23 29.44 6.77 7.33
CA HIS A 23 28.09 6.73 6.79
C HIS A 23 27.29 5.77 7.67
N GLY A 24 26.12 6.21 8.15
CA GLY A 24 25.15 5.27 8.72
C GLY A 24 24.81 4.28 7.63
N GLN A 25 25.09 3.01 7.90
CA GLN A 25 24.85 1.92 6.97
C GLN A 25 23.41 1.45 7.17
N VAL A 26 22.68 1.20 6.08
CA VAL A 26 21.35 0.59 6.16
C VAL A 26 21.49 -0.77 6.85
N VAL A 27 20.63 -1.05 7.81
CA VAL A 27 20.66 -2.27 8.62
C VAL A 27 19.36 -3.07 8.42
N ILE A 28 19.43 -4.37 8.68
CA ILE A 28 18.24 -5.19 8.90
C ILE A 28 17.84 -4.98 10.37
N ASN A 29 16.84 -4.14 10.59
CA ASN A 29 16.42 -3.70 11.93
C ASN A 29 15.63 -4.79 12.67
N GLU A 30 14.64 -5.35 11.98
CA GLU A 30 13.74 -6.37 12.52
C GLU A 30 13.46 -7.45 11.46
N ALA A 31 13.06 -8.62 11.93
CA ALA A 31 12.54 -9.68 11.06
C ALA A 31 11.66 -10.64 11.87
N SER A 32 10.64 -11.18 11.21
CA SER A 32 9.72 -12.17 11.77
C SER A 32 9.58 -13.35 10.82
N ASN A 33 9.87 -14.56 11.33
CA ASN A 33 9.70 -15.84 10.63
C ASN A 33 8.49 -16.65 11.12
N ARG A 34 7.60 -15.97 11.87
CA ARG A 34 6.34 -16.49 12.43
C ARG A 34 5.37 -15.33 12.62
N ASN A 35 5.09 -14.63 11.54
CA ASN A 35 4.03 -13.64 11.55
C ASN A 35 2.68 -14.37 11.51
N GLU A 36 1.97 -14.41 12.63
CA GLU A 36 0.66 -15.09 12.69
C GLU A 36 -0.52 -14.11 12.75
N SER A 37 -0.26 -12.85 13.11
CA SER A 37 -1.30 -11.82 13.30
C SER A 37 -0.77 -10.38 13.37
N THR A 38 0.53 -10.14 13.16
CA THR A 38 1.11 -8.81 13.40
C THR A 38 1.04 -7.88 12.20
N LEU A 39 1.32 -8.40 10.99
CA LEU A 39 1.39 -7.59 9.79
C LEU A 39 0.86 -8.39 8.59
N ALA A 40 -0.36 -8.14 8.14
CA ALA A 40 -0.84 -8.80 6.93
C ALA A 40 -0.17 -8.14 5.71
N ASP A 41 0.13 -8.93 4.69
CA ASP A 41 0.47 -8.41 3.37
C ASP A 41 -0.79 -7.93 2.63
N GLU A 42 -0.61 -7.40 1.42
CA GLU A 42 -1.70 -6.88 0.59
C GLU A 42 -2.69 -7.95 0.11
N ASP A 43 -2.31 -9.23 0.18
CA ASP A 43 -3.19 -10.36 -0.16
C ASP A 43 -4.00 -10.81 1.09
N GLY A 44 -3.76 -10.20 2.25
CA GLY A 44 -4.36 -10.55 3.54
C GLY A 44 -3.65 -11.72 4.23
N ASP A 45 -2.49 -12.15 3.73
CA ASP A 45 -1.70 -13.25 4.27
C ASP A 45 -0.73 -12.75 5.36
N TRP A 46 -0.48 -13.58 6.38
CA TRP A 46 0.50 -13.27 7.43
C TRP A 46 1.88 -13.80 7.03
N GLU A 47 2.52 -13.14 6.06
CA GLU A 47 3.82 -13.58 5.53
C GLU A 47 4.99 -13.22 6.45
N ASP A 48 6.06 -14.01 6.38
CA ASP A 48 7.33 -13.64 7.03
C ASP A 48 7.82 -12.30 6.47
N TRP A 49 8.50 -11.51 7.27
CA TRP A 49 8.94 -10.17 6.86
C TRP A 49 10.26 -9.78 7.52
N LEU A 50 10.93 -8.80 6.91
CA LEU A 50 12.08 -8.10 7.44
C LEU A 50 11.92 -6.60 7.24
N GLU A 51 12.50 -5.81 8.12
CA GLU A 51 12.49 -4.35 8.05
C GLU A 51 13.93 -3.85 7.89
N LEU A 52 14.13 -3.02 6.86
CA LEU A 52 15.36 -2.27 6.68
C LEU A 52 15.22 -0.89 7.30
N TYR A 53 16.30 -0.39 7.89
CA TYR A 53 16.33 0.93 8.52
C TYR A 53 17.58 1.71 8.09
N ASN A 54 17.41 2.99 7.80
CA ASN A 54 18.52 3.92 7.60
C ASN A 54 18.78 4.76 8.87
N PRO A 55 19.72 4.37 9.75
CA PRO A 55 20.11 5.16 10.91
C PRO A 55 21.00 6.38 10.57
N GLY A 56 21.41 6.51 9.31
CA GLY A 56 22.28 7.57 8.83
C GLY A 56 21.57 8.91 8.74
N ALA A 57 22.35 9.99 8.71
CA ALA A 57 21.85 11.37 8.64
C ALA A 57 21.54 11.85 7.20
N ALA A 58 21.62 10.96 6.20
CA ALA A 58 21.40 11.28 4.79
C ALA A 58 20.68 10.12 4.08
N ALA A 59 19.99 10.44 2.98
CA ALA A 59 19.36 9.45 2.12
C ALA A 59 20.40 8.49 1.51
N VAL A 60 20.02 7.22 1.35
CA VAL A 60 20.83 6.16 0.74
C VAL A 60 20.16 5.67 -0.54
N ASP A 61 20.92 5.62 -1.64
CA ASP A 61 20.47 5.03 -2.90
C ASP A 61 20.59 3.49 -2.82
N LEU A 62 19.45 2.79 -2.83
CA LEU A 62 19.37 1.34 -2.78
C LEU A 62 19.38 0.69 -4.18
N THR A 63 19.57 1.48 -5.25
CA THR A 63 19.58 0.95 -6.61
C THR A 63 20.65 -0.14 -6.77
N GLY A 64 20.20 -1.34 -7.12
CA GLY A 64 21.06 -2.51 -7.36
C GLY A 64 21.47 -3.26 -6.10
N TRP A 65 20.99 -2.86 -4.92
CA TRP A 65 21.18 -3.62 -3.68
C TRP A 65 20.38 -4.93 -3.71
N THR A 66 20.79 -5.90 -2.90
CA THR A 66 20.17 -7.23 -2.86
C THR A 66 19.93 -7.75 -1.45
N LEU A 67 18.91 -8.59 -1.31
CA LEU A 67 18.63 -9.41 -0.13
C LEU A 67 18.88 -10.89 -0.42
N SER A 68 19.29 -11.62 0.61
CA SER A 68 19.53 -13.07 0.53
C SER A 68 19.38 -13.74 1.89
N ASP A 69 18.92 -14.98 1.92
CA ASP A 69 18.96 -15.89 3.08
C ASP A 69 20.19 -16.84 3.04
N ASN A 70 21.01 -16.73 1.99
CA ASN A 70 22.14 -17.61 1.73
C ASN A 70 23.40 -16.81 1.36
N LEU A 71 24.38 -16.78 2.27
CA LEU A 71 25.65 -16.06 2.08
C LEU A 71 26.41 -16.47 0.80
N SER A 72 26.18 -17.67 0.27
CA SER A 72 26.82 -18.14 -0.97
C SER A 72 26.12 -17.63 -2.23
N GLU A 73 24.93 -17.07 -2.09
CA GLU A 73 24.07 -16.54 -3.16
C GLU A 73 23.70 -15.07 -2.84
N PRO A 74 24.64 -14.12 -2.95
CA PRO A 74 24.44 -12.75 -2.46
C PRO A 74 23.39 -11.93 -3.23
N ALA A 75 22.93 -12.42 -4.38
CA ALA A 75 21.98 -11.74 -5.25
C ALA A 75 20.70 -12.58 -5.47
N MET A 76 20.15 -13.15 -4.40
CA MET A 76 18.91 -13.92 -4.50
C MET A 76 17.74 -13.04 -4.89
N TRP A 77 17.57 -11.88 -4.26
CA TRP A 77 16.51 -10.94 -4.59
C TRP A 77 17.03 -9.51 -4.70
N HIS A 78 16.57 -8.77 -5.72
CA HIS A 78 16.99 -7.40 -5.98
C HIS A 78 15.98 -6.40 -5.43
N LEU A 79 16.46 -5.41 -4.67
CA LEU A 79 15.63 -4.27 -4.30
C LEU A 79 15.29 -3.44 -5.56
N PRO A 80 14.09 -2.86 -5.64
CA PRO A 80 13.79 -1.88 -6.69
C PRO A 80 14.70 -0.66 -6.56
N ALA A 81 14.88 0.08 -7.66
CA ALA A 81 15.63 1.33 -7.64
C ALA A 81 14.89 2.37 -6.79
N MET A 82 15.43 2.69 -5.61
CA MET A 82 14.79 3.60 -4.66
C MET A 82 15.81 4.29 -3.75
N TYR A 83 15.39 5.40 -3.14
CA TYR A 83 16.12 6.08 -2.07
C TYR A 83 15.47 5.81 -0.72
N MET A 84 16.27 5.53 0.29
CA MET A 84 15.84 5.42 1.68
C MET A 84 16.30 6.65 2.46
N GLU A 85 15.36 7.50 2.83
CA GLU A 85 15.64 8.74 3.57
C GLU A 85 16.25 8.48 4.96
N SER A 86 16.88 9.51 5.53
CA SER A 86 17.41 9.47 6.90
C SER A 86 16.28 9.13 7.88
N GLY A 87 16.45 8.07 8.68
CA GLY A 87 15.47 7.63 9.67
C GLY A 87 14.27 6.87 9.10
N ALA A 88 14.26 6.57 7.80
CA ALA A 88 13.19 5.81 7.17
C ALA A 88 13.33 4.31 7.42
N PHE A 89 12.18 3.64 7.43
CA PHE A 89 12.03 2.19 7.52
C PHE A 89 11.46 1.66 6.20
N LEU A 90 11.78 0.41 5.86
CA LEU A 90 11.24 -0.28 4.69
C LEU A 90 10.98 -1.74 5.03
N THR A 91 9.70 -2.11 5.03
CA THR A 91 9.30 -3.51 5.19
C THR A 91 9.39 -4.26 3.87
N VAL A 92 9.90 -5.49 3.93
CA VAL A 92 9.99 -6.45 2.83
C VAL A 92 9.46 -7.79 3.34
N PHE A 93 8.41 -8.29 2.70
CA PHE A 93 7.89 -9.63 2.96
C PHE A 93 8.81 -10.70 2.36
N ALA A 94 9.26 -11.64 3.18
CA ALA A 94 9.97 -12.84 2.75
C ALA A 94 8.96 -13.97 2.51
N SER A 95 8.19 -13.84 1.42
CA SER A 95 7.04 -14.70 1.13
C SER A 95 7.27 -15.70 0.00
N GLY A 96 8.36 -15.55 -0.76
CA GLY A 96 8.58 -16.29 -2.00
C GLY A 96 7.72 -15.85 -3.19
N LYS A 97 6.90 -14.79 -3.06
CA LYS A 97 6.03 -14.29 -4.14
C LYS A 97 6.81 -13.55 -5.24
N ASP A 98 8.06 -13.13 -4.99
CA ASP A 98 8.94 -12.42 -5.94
C ASP A 98 8.28 -11.18 -6.58
N ARG A 99 7.76 -10.29 -5.74
CA ARG A 99 7.01 -9.08 -6.12
C ARG A 99 7.85 -7.85 -5.82
N VAL A 100 7.96 -6.95 -6.79
CA VAL A 100 8.49 -5.58 -6.61
C VAL A 100 7.52 -4.61 -7.29
N PRO A 101 7.29 -3.42 -6.73
CA PRO A 101 6.70 -2.33 -7.49
C PRO A 101 7.59 -2.04 -8.70
N GLY A 102 7.05 -2.19 -9.91
CA GLY A 102 7.81 -2.09 -11.16
C GLY A 102 8.37 -0.69 -11.46
N VAL A 103 7.94 0.35 -10.72
CA VAL A 103 8.36 1.74 -10.89
C VAL A 103 8.37 2.46 -9.53
N ALA A 104 9.36 3.34 -9.31
CA ALA A 104 9.38 4.21 -8.15
C ALA A 104 8.22 5.21 -8.18
N ILE A 105 7.52 5.34 -7.05
CA ILE A 105 6.41 6.29 -6.88
C ILE A 105 6.97 7.61 -6.32
N ASP A 106 6.75 8.71 -7.06
CA ASP A 106 7.10 10.07 -6.66
C ASP A 106 6.14 10.59 -5.59
N HIS A 107 4.83 10.46 -5.83
CA HIS A 107 3.78 10.86 -4.90
C HIS A 107 2.49 10.08 -5.15
N TRP A 108 1.56 10.18 -4.20
CA TRP A 108 0.21 9.62 -4.33
C TRP A 108 -0.83 10.71 -4.49
N GLU A 109 -1.90 10.40 -5.21
CA GLU A 109 -3.08 11.25 -5.39
C GLU A 109 -4.37 10.44 -5.28
N THR A 110 -5.48 11.09 -4.95
CA THR A 110 -6.78 10.43 -4.78
C THR A 110 -7.74 10.81 -5.90
N ALA A 111 -7.99 9.87 -6.80
CA ALA A 111 -8.94 10.00 -7.91
C ALA A 111 -10.40 9.89 -7.45
N VAL A 112 -10.64 9.08 -6.41
CA VAL A 112 -11.96 8.92 -5.79
C VAL A 112 -11.82 9.18 -4.29
N GLY A 113 -12.24 10.37 -3.86
CA GLY A 113 -12.09 10.83 -2.47
C GLY A 113 -13.38 10.90 -1.67
N ALA A 114 -13.29 11.33 -0.40
CA ALA A 114 -14.44 11.46 0.51
C ALA A 114 -15.55 12.40 0.00
N ASN A 115 -15.20 13.38 -0.84
CA ASN A 115 -16.15 14.35 -1.37
C ASN A 115 -16.81 13.91 -2.68
N THR A 116 -16.45 12.73 -3.20
CA THR A 116 -17.00 12.18 -4.43
C THR A 116 -18.52 12.05 -4.32
N ILE A 117 -19.22 12.54 -5.34
CA ILE A 117 -20.66 12.34 -5.51
C ILE A 117 -20.90 11.10 -6.35
N TRP A 118 -21.29 10.02 -5.68
CA TRP A 118 -21.56 8.72 -6.27
C TRP A 118 -22.94 8.68 -6.90
N LYS A 119 -23.08 7.92 -7.99
CA LYS A 119 -24.38 7.38 -8.38
C LYS A 119 -24.65 6.14 -7.56
N TYR A 120 -25.83 6.04 -6.95
CA TYR A 120 -26.18 4.86 -6.16
C TYR A 120 -27.64 4.43 -6.31
N THR A 121 -27.91 3.16 -6.02
CA THR A 121 -29.25 2.58 -5.96
C THR A 121 -29.34 1.55 -4.84
N ILE A 122 -30.56 1.35 -4.33
CA ILE A 122 -30.90 0.23 -3.47
C ILE A 122 -31.62 -0.78 -4.37
N PRO A 123 -31.01 -1.91 -4.72
CA PRO A 123 -31.64 -2.86 -5.63
C PRO A 123 -32.80 -3.59 -4.92
N ASP A 124 -33.90 -3.80 -5.64
CA ASP A 124 -35.07 -4.58 -5.20
C ASP A 124 -35.30 -5.85 -6.05
N ALA A 125 -34.41 -6.08 -7.02
CA ALA A 125 -34.39 -7.23 -7.90
C ALA A 125 -32.96 -7.44 -8.46
N SER A 126 -32.77 -8.56 -9.14
CA SER A 126 -31.49 -8.85 -9.82
C SER A 126 -31.15 -7.75 -10.81
N THR A 127 -29.97 -7.17 -10.66
CA THR A 127 -29.37 -6.24 -11.62
C THR A 127 -28.47 -7.02 -12.60
N SER A 128 -28.37 -6.56 -13.84
CA SER A 128 -27.40 -7.09 -14.80
C SER A 128 -26.01 -6.59 -14.46
N ALA A 129 -24.97 -7.40 -14.64
CA ALA A 129 -23.58 -7.00 -14.40
C ALA A 129 -23.10 -5.81 -15.25
N GLU A 130 -23.88 -5.36 -16.25
CA GLU A 130 -23.60 -4.17 -17.06
C GLU A 130 -23.29 -2.91 -16.23
N TRP A 131 -23.85 -2.77 -15.01
CA TRP A 131 -23.61 -1.58 -14.18
C TRP A 131 -22.14 -1.38 -13.76
N LEU A 132 -21.35 -2.44 -13.85
CA LEU A 132 -19.91 -2.46 -13.57
C LEU A 132 -19.07 -1.93 -14.74
N GLU A 133 -19.66 -1.80 -15.92
CA GLU A 133 -18.96 -1.39 -17.14
C GLU A 133 -18.91 0.14 -17.30
N PRO A 134 -17.84 0.72 -17.87
CA PRO A 134 -17.74 2.17 -18.07
C PRO A 134 -18.92 2.76 -18.85
N GLY A 135 -19.41 2.04 -19.85
CA GLY A 135 -20.48 2.47 -20.76
C GLY A 135 -21.90 2.43 -20.17
N PHE A 136 -22.10 1.92 -18.96
CA PHE A 136 -23.44 1.84 -18.38
C PHE A 136 -24.00 3.23 -18.06
N SER A 137 -25.30 3.42 -18.33
CA SER A 137 -26.03 4.63 -17.97
C SER A 137 -26.77 4.42 -16.65
N PRO A 138 -26.41 5.11 -15.55
CA PRO A 138 -27.07 5.00 -14.26
C PRO A 138 -28.35 5.87 -14.22
N ALA A 139 -29.12 5.87 -15.30
CA ALA A 139 -30.35 6.66 -15.39
C ALA A 139 -31.35 6.17 -14.32
N GLY A 140 -31.84 7.09 -13.49
CA GLY A 140 -32.73 6.78 -12.38
C GLY A 140 -32.02 6.45 -11.06
N TRP A 141 -30.69 6.31 -11.05
CA TRP A 141 -29.93 6.18 -9.81
C TRP A 141 -29.88 7.52 -9.07
N ASN A 142 -29.88 7.44 -7.75
CA ASN A 142 -29.72 8.59 -6.87
C ASN A 142 -28.29 9.15 -6.92
N SER A 143 -28.05 10.25 -6.23
CA SER A 143 -26.71 10.84 -6.11
C SER A 143 -26.45 11.28 -4.68
N GLY A 144 -25.27 10.96 -4.16
CA GLY A 144 -24.92 11.21 -2.75
C GLY A 144 -23.42 11.20 -2.55
N LYS A 145 -22.95 11.84 -1.46
CA LYS A 145 -21.54 11.77 -1.06
C LYS A 145 -21.19 10.37 -0.56
N ALA A 146 -19.92 9.98 -0.67
CA ALA A 146 -19.37 8.80 0.00
C ALA A 146 -19.64 8.85 1.52
N SER A 147 -19.66 7.69 2.20
CA SER A 147 -20.35 7.45 3.48
C SER A 147 -21.86 7.40 3.27
N ILE A 148 -22.29 6.35 2.58
CA ILE A 148 -23.69 6.03 2.33
C ILE A 148 -24.11 4.93 3.30
N GLY A 149 -25.19 5.15 4.05
CA GLY A 149 -25.53 4.22 5.12
C GLY A 149 -26.76 4.60 5.95
N TYR A 150 -26.96 3.88 7.04
CA TYR A 150 -28.00 4.14 8.05
C TYR A 150 -27.54 3.65 9.42
N GLY A 151 -28.21 4.10 10.49
CA GLY A 151 -28.03 3.56 11.85
C GLY A 151 -27.37 4.55 12.80
N ASP A 152 -26.15 4.99 12.50
CA ASP A 152 -25.27 5.63 13.48
C ASP A 152 -25.23 7.17 13.43
N GLY A 153 -25.76 7.75 12.36
CA GLY A 153 -25.90 9.20 12.23
C GLY A 153 -24.60 9.95 11.88
N ASP A 154 -23.61 9.22 11.37
CA ASP A 154 -22.33 9.71 10.87
C ASP A 154 -22.23 9.68 9.32
N ASP A 155 -23.16 8.99 8.65
CA ASP A 155 -23.27 8.98 7.20
C ASP A 155 -23.60 10.32 6.56
N SER A 156 -22.91 10.61 5.47
CA SER A 156 -23.17 11.80 4.64
C SER A 156 -24.39 11.64 3.73
N THR A 157 -24.74 10.39 3.36
CA THR A 157 -25.89 10.06 2.54
C THR A 157 -26.71 8.97 3.23
N LEU A 158 -27.93 9.30 3.65
CA LEU A 158 -28.79 8.35 4.35
C LEU A 158 -29.59 7.46 3.40
N VAL A 159 -29.62 6.16 3.68
CA VAL A 159 -30.55 5.18 3.12
C VAL A 159 -31.57 4.71 4.16
N PRO A 160 -32.72 4.12 3.77
CA PRO A 160 -33.70 3.61 4.72
C PRO A 160 -33.12 2.51 5.61
N ALA A 161 -33.51 2.50 6.89
CA ALA A 161 -33.14 1.44 7.81
C ALA A 161 -33.66 0.06 7.34
N GLY A 162 -32.85 -0.98 7.53
CA GLY A 162 -33.11 -2.33 7.04
C GLY A 162 -32.76 -2.53 5.56
N THR A 163 -32.00 -1.62 4.96
CA THR A 163 -31.42 -1.81 3.62
C THR A 163 -30.44 -2.97 3.65
N ILE A 164 -30.60 -3.95 2.76
CA ILE A 164 -29.71 -5.11 2.68
C ILE A 164 -28.43 -4.79 1.92
N SER A 165 -28.56 -4.02 0.84
CA SER A 165 -27.44 -3.68 -0.01
C SER A 165 -27.60 -2.32 -0.67
N VAL A 166 -26.47 -1.69 -0.98
CA VAL A 166 -26.40 -0.45 -1.75
C VAL A 166 -25.36 -0.63 -2.85
N TYR A 167 -25.75 -0.32 -4.09
CA TYR A 167 -24.87 -0.39 -5.25
C TYR A 167 -24.49 1.03 -5.63
N LEU A 168 -23.20 1.31 -5.77
CA LEU A 168 -22.68 2.64 -6.06
C LEU A 168 -21.61 2.59 -7.14
N ARG A 169 -21.59 3.60 -8.01
CA ARG A 169 -20.57 3.73 -9.05
C ARG A 169 -20.16 5.18 -9.29
N TYR A 170 -18.92 5.36 -9.69
CA TYR A 170 -18.34 6.65 -10.04
C TYR A 170 -17.41 6.49 -11.24
N ASN A 171 -17.62 7.35 -12.24
CA ASN A 171 -16.75 7.42 -13.41
C ASN A 171 -15.65 8.46 -13.15
N PHE A 172 -14.41 8.10 -13.50
CA PHE A 172 -13.24 8.98 -13.45
C PHE A 172 -12.44 8.83 -14.75
N THR A 173 -11.57 9.79 -15.03
CA THR A 173 -10.82 9.84 -16.30
C THR A 173 -9.32 9.81 -16.05
N ILE A 174 -8.61 8.97 -16.79
CA ILE A 174 -7.14 8.94 -16.82
C ILE A 174 -6.66 9.59 -18.12
N ASP A 175 -5.84 10.63 -18.03
CA ASP A 175 -5.33 11.33 -19.22
C ASP A 175 -4.11 10.63 -19.84
N ASP A 176 -3.22 10.10 -19.00
CA ASP A 176 -1.99 9.43 -19.42
C ASP A 176 -1.68 8.31 -18.41
N LEU A 177 -1.85 7.07 -18.85
CA LEU A 177 -1.68 5.90 -18.00
C LEU A 177 -0.21 5.61 -17.69
N SER A 178 0.72 6.06 -18.53
CA SER A 178 2.16 5.81 -18.35
C SER A 178 2.75 6.48 -17.12
N ARG A 179 2.01 7.43 -16.53
CA ARG A 179 2.40 8.18 -15.34
C ARG A 179 2.04 7.45 -14.04
N ILE A 180 1.11 6.49 -14.08
CA ILE A 180 0.62 5.75 -12.91
C ILE A 180 1.46 4.49 -12.73
N GLY A 181 2.10 4.35 -11.57
CA GLY A 181 2.90 3.17 -11.21
C GLY A 181 2.25 2.24 -10.19
N ALA A 182 1.21 2.71 -9.48
CA ALA A 182 0.50 1.94 -8.47
C ALA A 182 -0.94 2.43 -8.28
N ALA A 183 -1.82 1.59 -7.75
CA ALA A 183 -3.21 1.93 -7.46
C ALA A 183 -3.67 1.23 -6.18
N VAL A 184 -4.25 1.96 -5.23
CA VAL A 184 -4.78 1.41 -3.98
C VAL A 184 -6.25 1.78 -3.80
N PHE A 185 -7.06 0.76 -3.53
CA PHE A 185 -8.45 0.91 -3.13
C PHE A 185 -8.52 0.89 -1.61
N HIS A 186 -9.11 1.91 -1.00
CA HIS A 186 -9.41 1.89 0.43
C HIS A 186 -10.91 1.84 0.66
N CYS A 187 -11.33 1.20 1.76
CA CYS A 187 -12.74 1.13 2.10
C CYS A 187 -12.97 1.13 3.60
N ASP A 188 -13.83 2.03 4.06
CA ASP A 188 -14.49 1.93 5.37
C ASP A 188 -15.92 1.46 5.13
N TYR A 189 -16.34 0.42 5.82
CA TYR A 189 -17.56 -0.29 5.47
C TYR A 189 -18.13 -1.08 6.64
N ASP A 190 -19.43 -1.34 6.54
CA ASP A 190 -20.21 -2.16 7.45
C ASP A 190 -21.38 -2.77 6.66
N ASP A 191 -21.51 -4.10 6.55
CA ASP A 191 -20.67 -5.16 7.13
C ASP A 191 -19.63 -5.73 6.15
N GLY A 192 -19.99 -5.80 4.87
CA GLY A 192 -19.18 -6.44 3.82
C GLY A 192 -19.37 -5.77 2.48
N PHE A 193 -18.37 -5.89 1.60
CA PHE A 193 -18.40 -5.21 0.29
C PHE A 193 -17.77 -6.06 -0.80
N VAL A 194 -18.07 -5.69 -2.05
CA VAL A 194 -17.30 -6.08 -3.24
C VAL A 194 -17.06 -4.85 -4.09
N ALA A 195 -15.79 -4.63 -4.47
CA ALA A 195 -15.36 -3.51 -5.29
C ALA A 195 -14.88 -4.00 -6.65
N TYR A 196 -15.21 -3.23 -7.69
CA TYR A 196 -14.94 -3.53 -9.08
C TYR A 196 -14.35 -2.32 -9.79
N LEU A 197 -13.37 -2.58 -10.66
CA LEU A 197 -12.79 -1.60 -11.56
C LEU A 197 -13.00 -2.09 -12.98
N ASN A 198 -13.70 -1.29 -13.80
CA ASN A 198 -14.01 -1.62 -15.20
C ASN A 198 -14.50 -3.07 -15.39
N GLY A 199 -15.55 -3.46 -14.65
CA GLY A 199 -16.14 -4.81 -14.74
C GLY A 199 -15.45 -5.91 -13.93
N THR A 200 -14.21 -5.69 -13.46
CA THR A 200 -13.42 -6.72 -12.77
C THR A 200 -13.32 -6.46 -11.28
N MET A 201 -13.53 -7.50 -10.47
CA MET A 201 -13.41 -7.41 -9.02
C MET A 201 -11.96 -7.12 -8.61
N ILE A 202 -11.76 -6.11 -7.77
CA ILE A 202 -10.43 -5.68 -7.27
C ILE A 202 -10.27 -5.89 -5.77
N ALA A 203 -11.36 -5.96 -5.01
CA ALA A 203 -11.34 -6.18 -3.57
C ALA A 203 -12.70 -6.70 -3.09
N GLN A 204 -12.71 -7.45 -2.01
CA GLN A 204 -13.93 -7.89 -1.34
C GLN A 204 -13.69 -8.20 0.12
N PHE A 205 -14.75 -8.14 0.92
CA PHE A 205 -14.77 -8.68 2.27
C PHE A 205 -16.14 -9.27 2.60
N GLY A 206 -16.16 -10.35 3.38
CA GLY A 206 -17.41 -10.97 3.83
C GLY A 206 -18.06 -11.95 2.84
N PHE A 207 -17.42 -12.19 1.69
CA PHE A 207 -17.92 -13.06 0.62
C PHE A 207 -16.89 -14.12 0.20
N PRO A 208 -17.34 -15.32 -0.23
CA PRO A 208 -16.46 -16.39 -0.69
C PRO A 208 -15.89 -16.16 -2.12
N GLY A 209 -16.10 -14.97 -2.71
CA GLY A 209 -15.79 -14.68 -4.12
C GLY A 209 -17.03 -14.66 -5.03
N GLY A 210 -16.85 -14.11 -6.23
CA GLY A 210 -17.87 -14.04 -7.28
C GLY A 210 -18.72 -12.78 -7.21
N PHE A 211 -19.91 -12.82 -7.82
CA PHE A 211 -20.86 -11.71 -7.83
C PHE A 211 -22.02 -12.02 -6.87
N PRO A 212 -22.06 -11.40 -5.68
CA PRO A 212 -23.19 -11.47 -4.78
C PRO A 212 -24.52 -11.13 -5.48
N ALA A 213 -25.58 -11.81 -5.07
CA ALA A 213 -26.92 -11.39 -5.45
C ALA A 213 -27.30 -10.11 -4.69
N TRP A 214 -28.18 -9.29 -5.26
CA TRP A 214 -28.66 -8.05 -4.63
C TRP A 214 -29.19 -8.20 -3.20
N ASN A 215 -29.72 -9.37 -2.84
CA ASN A 215 -30.23 -9.70 -1.51
C ASN A 215 -29.32 -10.66 -0.72
N ALA A 216 -28.08 -10.86 -1.17
CA ALA A 216 -27.08 -11.61 -0.43
C ALA A 216 -26.72 -10.86 0.86
N THR A 217 -26.29 -11.62 1.85
CA THR A 217 -25.77 -11.11 3.10
C THR A 217 -24.32 -11.57 3.27
N THR A 218 -23.50 -10.78 3.95
CA THR A 218 -22.13 -11.19 4.29
C THR A 218 -22.14 -12.29 5.35
N ALA A 219 -21.09 -13.12 5.37
CA ALA A 219 -20.87 -14.15 6.38
C ALA A 219 -20.21 -13.61 7.66
N THR A 220 -19.70 -12.38 7.61
CA THR A 220 -18.90 -11.75 8.67
C THR A 220 -19.54 -10.43 9.06
N ASP A 221 -19.69 -10.26 10.38
CA ASP A 221 -20.10 -9.03 11.04
C ASP A 221 -18.87 -8.11 11.19
N ARG A 222 -19.00 -6.84 10.81
CA ARG A 222 -17.91 -5.87 10.91
C ARG A 222 -18.43 -4.44 10.93
N GLU A 223 -17.91 -3.68 11.88
CA GLU A 223 -18.16 -2.24 12.03
C GLU A 223 -17.23 -1.38 11.17
N SER A 224 -17.75 -0.23 10.71
CA SER A 224 -16.93 0.86 10.20
C SER A 224 -16.05 1.45 11.32
N THR A 225 -14.94 2.09 10.98
CA THR A 225 -13.96 2.56 12.00
C THR A 225 -13.63 4.03 11.90
N MET A 226 -13.79 4.67 10.73
CA MET A 226 -13.33 6.04 10.53
C MET A 226 -14.11 7.07 11.36
N TYR A 227 -15.35 6.76 11.79
CA TYR A 227 -16.14 7.64 12.65
C TYR A 227 -15.49 7.90 14.01
N SER A 228 -14.66 6.95 14.47
CA SER A 228 -13.94 7.01 15.76
C SER A 228 -12.45 7.36 15.60
N GLY A 229 -12.02 7.72 14.39
CA GLY A 229 -10.62 8.01 14.06
C GLY A 229 -9.79 6.77 13.68
N GLY A 230 -10.45 5.64 13.41
CA GLY A 230 -9.82 4.48 12.78
C GLY A 230 -9.47 4.71 11.31
N MET A 231 -8.85 3.71 10.70
CA MET A 231 -8.39 3.75 9.30
C MET A 231 -9.26 2.84 8.43
N PRO A 232 -9.54 3.22 7.18
CA PRO A 232 -10.15 2.30 6.22
C PRO A 232 -9.19 1.15 5.91
N ASP A 233 -9.72 0.00 5.52
CA ASP A 233 -8.89 -1.08 4.99
C ASP A 233 -8.28 -0.67 3.66
N ALA A 234 -7.07 -1.15 3.39
CA ALA A 234 -6.33 -0.90 2.15
C ALA A 234 -6.20 -2.19 1.33
N PHE A 235 -6.47 -2.08 0.03
CA PHE A 235 -6.35 -3.14 -0.96
C PHE A 235 -5.53 -2.61 -2.12
N LEU A 236 -4.26 -3.00 -2.16
CA LEU A 236 -3.36 -2.60 -3.22
C LEU A 236 -3.63 -3.45 -4.46
N LEU A 237 -3.77 -2.80 -5.62
CA LEU A 237 -4.05 -3.50 -6.85
C LEU A 237 -2.75 -4.14 -7.35
N ASP A 238 -2.83 -5.42 -7.71
CA ASP A 238 -1.73 -6.13 -8.36
C ASP A 238 -1.28 -5.38 -9.63
N PRO A 239 0.04 -5.21 -9.85
CA PRO A 239 0.56 -4.50 -11.01
C PRO A 239 0.03 -4.98 -12.36
N SER A 240 -0.04 -6.30 -12.55
CA SER A 240 -0.54 -6.90 -13.78
C SER A 240 -2.06 -6.72 -13.94
N LEU A 241 -2.79 -6.64 -12.83
CA LEU A 241 -4.22 -6.38 -12.83
C LEU A 241 -4.51 -4.92 -13.18
N PHE A 242 -3.83 -3.93 -12.58
CA PHE A 242 -4.09 -2.53 -12.94
C PHE A 242 -3.72 -2.23 -14.39
N ASP A 243 -2.60 -2.78 -14.90
CA ASP A 243 -2.17 -2.64 -16.30
C ASP A 243 -3.20 -3.21 -17.29
N ALA A 244 -3.92 -4.26 -16.87
CA ALA A 244 -4.95 -4.89 -17.69
C ALA A 244 -6.31 -4.18 -17.61
N LEU A 245 -6.63 -3.52 -16.48
CA LEU A 245 -7.94 -2.97 -16.21
C LEU A 245 -8.07 -1.49 -16.55
N LEU A 246 -7.06 -0.67 -16.25
CA LEU A 246 -7.13 0.78 -16.46
C LEU A 246 -6.92 1.13 -17.93
N VAL A 247 -7.67 2.15 -18.38
CA VAL A 247 -7.54 2.68 -19.73
C VAL A 247 -7.39 4.19 -19.70
N GLU A 248 -6.69 4.77 -20.68
CA GLU A 248 -6.79 6.20 -20.93
C GLU A 248 -8.23 6.55 -21.34
N GLY A 249 -8.76 7.64 -20.79
CA GLY A 249 -10.17 8.02 -20.90
C GLY A 249 -11.03 7.51 -19.74
N ASP A 250 -12.27 7.12 -20.05
CA ASP A 250 -13.29 6.81 -19.06
C ASP A 250 -13.05 5.46 -18.37
N ASN A 251 -12.97 5.50 -17.04
CA ASN A 251 -12.94 4.35 -16.15
C ASN A 251 -14.11 4.43 -15.17
N VAL A 252 -14.46 3.30 -14.54
CA VAL A 252 -15.48 3.23 -13.50
C VAL A 252 -14.98 2.44 -12.30
N LEU A 253 -15.14 3.04 -11.12
CA LEU A 253 -15.10 2.33 -9.85
C LEU A 253 -16.55 2.04 -9.44
N ALA A 254 -16.84 0.78 -9.16
CA ALA A 254 -18.14 0.29 -8.75
C ALA A 254 -18.00 -0.50 -7.45
N VAL A 255 -18.93 -0.32 -6.52
CA VAL A 255 -18.91 -1.01 -5.22
C VAL A 255 -20.33 -1.44 -4.88
N GLU A 256 -20.47 -2.62 -4.30
CA GLU A 256 -21.67 -3.03 -3.58
C GLU A 256 -21.31 -3.29 -2.11
N VAL A 257 -22.16 -2.80 -1.21
CA VAL A 257 -22.07 -3.07 0.23
C VAL A 257 -23.29 -3.87 0.64
N HIS A 258 -23.12 -4.77 1.61
CA HIS A 258 -24.15 -5.68 2.09
C HIS A 258 -24.08 -5.85 3.61
N ASN A 259 -25.26 -5.92 4.22
CA ASN A 259 -25.39 -6.27 5.63
C ASN A 259 -25.25 -7.78 5.88
N VAL A 260 -24.86 -8.13 7.10
CA VAL A 260 -24.70 -9.51 7.57
C VAL A 260 -26.04 -10.22 7.72
N ASN A 261 -27.13 -9.49 7.97
CA ASN A 261 -28.49 -10.03 7.91
C ASN A 261 -29.58 -8.94 7.79
N VAL A 262 -30.83 -9.36 7.62
CA VAL A 262 -32.01 -8.49 7.47
C VAL A 262 -32.38 -7.65 8.71
N GLY A 263 -31.78 -7.97 9.86
CA GLY A 263 -31.98 -7.29 11.13
C GLY A 263 -30.79 -6.43 11.56
N SER A 264 -29.82 -6.16 10.68
CA SER A 264 -28.66 -5.32 11.02
C SER A 264 -29.09 -3.91 11.44
N SER A 265 -28.41 -3.36 12.46
CA SER A 265 -28.69 -2.05 13.05
C SER A 265 -28.36 -0.89 12.12
N ASP A 266 -27.40 -1.12 11.24
CA ASP A 266 -26.63 -0.15 10.50
C ASP A 266 -26.16 -0.74 9.16
N LEU A 267 -25.56 0.13 8.35
CA LEU A 267 -24.83 -0.17 7.12
C LEU A 267 -23.99 1.08 6.81
N THR A 268 -22.75 0.92 6.39
CA THR A 268 -21.90 2.04 5.96
C THR A 268 -21.06 1.64 4.75
N ILE A 269 -20.90 2.55 3.78
CA ILE A 269 -19.89 2.41 2.72
C ILE A 269 -19.20 3.72 2.36
N ARG A 270 -17.87 3.70 2.41
CA ARG A 270 -17.01 4.84 2.09
C ARG A 270 -15.76 4.38 1.33
N PRO A 271 -15.85 4.27 0.00
CA PRO A 271 -14.74 3.84 -0.84
C PRO A 271 -13.84 4.99 -1.25
N PHE A 272 -12.56 4.69 -1.46
CA PHE A 272 -11.54 5.58 -2.00
C PHE A 272 -10.69 4.85 -3.03
N LEU A 273 -10.16 5.58 -4.01
CA LEU A 273 -9.18 5.07 -4.96
C LEU A 273 -8.10 6.11 -5.16
N SER A 274 -6.86 5.69 -4.94
CA SER A 274 -5.67 6.53 -5.05
C SER A 274 -4.65 5.90 -5.99
N PHE A 275 -3.90 6.74 -6.68
CA PHE A 275 -2.86 6.35 -7.63
C PHE A 275 -1.50 6.87 -7.18
N GLY A 276 -0.49 6.03 -7.30
CA GLY A 276 0.91 6.41 -7.17
C GLY A 276 1.44 6.87 -8.52
N PHE A 277 1.88 8.11 -8.61
CA PHE A 277 2.45 8.71 -9.81
C PHE A 277 3.97 8.60 -9.82
N THR A 278 4.54 8.44 -11.00
CA THR A 278 5.98 8.21 -11.23
C THR A 278 6.72 9.49 -11.61
N ASP A 279 6.00 10.61 -11.69
CA ASP A 279 6.49 11.94 -12.02
C ASP A 279 5.83 12.98 -11.10
N PRO A 280 6.37 14.22 -11.03
CA PRO A 280 5.92 15.21 -10.04
C PRO A 280 4.70 16.04 -10.48
N LEU A 281 4.07 15.75 -11.62
CA LEU A 281 2.91 16.52 -12.09
C LEU A 281 1.63 16.07 -11.37
N VAL A 282 0.85 17.05 -10.91
CA VAL A 282 -0.37 16.77 -10.15
C VAL A 282 -1.58 16.62 -11.08
N THR A 283 -2.39 15.57 -10.90
CA THR A 283 -3.56 15.24 -11.73
C THR A 283 -4.87 15.27 -10.94
N TYR A 284 -4.92 14.61 -9.78
CA TYR A 284 -6.10 14.44 -8.93
C TYR A 284 -5.98 15.23 -7.61
N GLU A 285 -6.88 14.95 -6.67
CA GLU A 285 -6.85 15.56 -5.35
C GLU A 285 -5.68 15.03 -4.51
N PRO A 286 -5.15 15.82 -3.56
CA PRO A 286 -4.18 15.31 -2.59
C PRO A 286 -4.75 14.13 -1.80
N ILE A 287 -3.87 13.22 -1.37
CA ILE A 287 -4.27 12.11 -0.50
C ILE A 287 -4.90 12.59 0.80
N PRO A 288 -5.88 11.84 1.36
CA PRO A 288 -6.42 12.12 2.68
C PRO A 288 -5.33 12.08 3.76
N ALA A 289 -5.52 12.88 4.82
CA ALA A 289 -4.55 12.98 5.92
C ALA A 289 -4.33 11.66 6.70
N TRP A 290 -5.23 10.69 6.54
CA TRP A 290 -5.11 9.36 7.14
C TRP A 290 -4.34 8.37 6.25
N PHE A 291 -4.17 8.68 4.96
CA PHE A 291 -3.45 7.82 4.05
C PHE A 291 -1.95 8.09 4.24
N GLU A 292 -1.26 7.11 4.82
CA GLU A 292 0.19 7.09 5.01
C GLU A 292 0.84 6.19 3.92
N PRO A 293 1.42 6.76 2.84
CA PRO A 293 1.97 5.98 1.73
C PRO A 293 3.10 5.02 2.09
N GLY A 294 3.77 5.24 3.23
CA GLY A 294 4.84 4.37 3.73
C GLY A 294 4.39 2.93 3.93
N ASP A 295 3.13 2.73 4.33
CA ASP A 295 2.58 1.39 4.60
C ASP A 295 2.23 0.64 3.30
N ILE A 296 1.90 1.36 2.23
CA ILE A 296 1.42 0.81 0.95
C ILE A 296 2.56 0.62 -0.07
N ASN A 297 3.72 1.23 0.16
CA ASN A 297 4.91 1.04 -0.66
C ASN A 297 5.63 -0.31 -0.39
N THR A 298 5.04 -1.23 0.39
CA THR A 298 5.71 -2.45 0.91
C THR A 298 5.33 -3.75 0.19
N GLN A 299 4.91 -3.72 -1.10
CA GLN A 299 4.79 -4.93 -1.96
C GLN A 299 6.14 -5.58 -2.32
N LEU A 300 7.13 -5.40 -1.47
CA LEU A 300 8.43 -6.00 -1.64
C LEU A 300 8.32 -7.42 -1.12
N HIS A 301 8.08 -8.36 -2.02
CA HIS A 301 8.11 -9.78 -1.71
C HIS A 301 9.38 -10.39 -2.25
N THR A 302 10.24 -10.90 -1.39
CA THR A 302 11.41 -11.65 -1.85
C THR A 302 10.98 -12.95 -2.56
N ASN A 303 11.90 -13.53 -3.32
CA ASN A 303 11.73 -14.84 -3.93
C ASN A 303 12.07 -16.01 -2.98
N PHE A 304 12.29 -15.73 -1.70
CA PHE A 304 12.57 -16.71 -0.66
C PHE A 304 11.66 -16.50 0.57
N ARG A 305 11.70 -17.44 1.51
CA ARG A 305 10.95 -17.39 2.77
C ARG A 305 11.90 -17.51 3.95
N ILE A 306 11.51 -16.98 5.11
CA ILE A 306 12.34 -17.16 6.30
C ILE A 306 12.11 -18.54 6.91
N SER A 307 13.18 -19.30 7.11
CA SER A 307 13.14 -20.61 7.74
C SER A 307 12.57 -20.54 9.15
N THR A 308 11.53 -21.33 9.41
CA THR A 308 10.89 -21.45 10.73
C THR A 308 11.79 -22.06 11.82
N SER A 309 12.89 -22.74 11.42
CA SER A 309 13.94 -23.21 12.33
C SER A 309 15.00 -22.14 12.64
N GLY A 310 14.90 -20.99 11.97
CA GLY A 310 15.83 -19.88 12.00
C GLY A 310 16.91 -19.96 10.93
N GLU A 311 17.37 -18.79 10.48
CA GLU A 311 18.44 -18.59 9.51
C GLU A 311 19.02 -17.17 9.59
N THR A 312 20.05 -16.88 8.77
CA THR A 312 20.61 -15.53 8.66
C THR A 312 20.14 -14.87 7.37
N LEU A 313 19.61 -13.65 7.50
CA LEU A 313 19.34 -12.77 6.38
C LEU A 313 20.55 -11.85 6.14
N TYR A 314 20.77 -11.49 4.89
CA TYR A 314 21.88 -10.67 4.43
C TYR A 314 21.37 -9.58 3.50
N ILE A 315 21.96 -8.39 3.61
CA ILE A 315 21.79 -7.30 2.65
C ILE A 315 23.14 -6.93 2.06
N PHE A 316 23.19 -6.75 0.73
CA PHE A 316 24.40 -6.36 0.00
C PHE A 316 24.15 -5.09 -0.81
N ASP A 317 25.19 -4.28 -1.02
CA ASP A 317 25.11 -3.11 -1.90
C ASP A 317 25.21 -3.47 -3.38
N SER A 318 25.14 -2.45 -4.25
CA SER A 318 25.26 -2.59 -5.70
C SER A 318 26.60 -3.11 -6.20
N LEU A 319 27.61 -3.22 -5.33
CA LEU A 319 28.93 -3.81 -5.60
C LEU A 319 29.06 -5.22 -5.01
N ALA A 320 27.95 -5.80 -4.52
CA ALA A 320 27.89 -7.08 -3.81
C ALA A 320 28.75 -7.11 -2.52
N VAL A 321 28.98 -5.97 -1.90
CA VAL A 321 29.62 -5.89 -0.58
C VAL A 321 28.55 -6.15 0.47
N LEU A 322 28.83 -7.07 1.41
CA LEU A 322 27.93 -7.34 2.52
C LEU A 322 27.78 -6.07 3.38
N ILE A 323 26.55 -5.60 3.49
CA ILE A 323 26.21 -4.40 4.23
C ILE A 323 25.85 -4.75 5.66
N ASP A 324 24.91 -5.68 5.85
CA ASP A 324 24.49 -6.13 7.17
C ASP A 324 23.97 -7.57 7.11
N SER A 325 23.86 -8.20 8.28
CA SER A 325 23.26 -9.52 8.42
C SER A 325 22.55 -9.68 9.76
N LEU A 326 21.38 -10.32 9.76
CA LEU A 326 20.59 -10.57 10.96
C LEU A 326 20.27 -12.07 11.08
N TRP A 327 20.62 -12.68 12.20
CA TRP A 327 20.13 -14.02 12.53
C TRP A 327 18.70 -13.93 13.08
N VAL A 328 17.77 -14.59 12.41
CA VAL A 328 16.36 -14.72 12.81
C VAL A 328 16.20 -16.09 13.46
N GLY A 329 15.97 -16.13 14.77
CA GLY A 329 15.81 -17.38 15.51
C GLY A 329 14.41 -17.97 15.34
N GLY A 330 14.28 -19.30 15.47
CA GLY A 330 12.96 -19.91 15.69
C GLY A 330 12.45 -19.56 17.08
N LEU A 331 11.51 -18.60 17.19
CA LEU A 331 10.79 -18.36 18.43
C LEU A 331 9.93 -19.59 18.77
N SER A 332 9.88 -19.99 20.03
CA SER A 332 9.04 -21.10 20.48
C SER A 332 7.57 -20.75 20.27
N THR A 333 6.78 -21.73 19.83
CA THR A 333 5.32 -21.65 19.80
C THR A 333 4.80 -21.35 21.21
N ASP A 334 4.07 -20.26 21.39
CA ASP A 334 3.26 -20.06 22.60
C ASP A 334 2.05 -21.00 22.61
#